data_AF-A0A9X3D5M0-F1
#
_entry.id   AF-A0A9X3D5M0-F1
#
_cell.length_a   1.000
_cell.length_b   1.000
_cell.length_c   1.000
_cell.angle_alpha   90.00
_cell.angle_beta   90.00
_cell.angle_gamma   90.00
#
_symmetry.space_group_name_H-M   'P 1'
#
loop_
_entity.id
_entity.type
_entity.pdbx_description
1 polymer ?
#
loop_
_entity_poly.entity_id
_entity_poly.type
_entity_poly.pdbx_seq_one_letter_code
_entity_poly.pdbx_strand_id
1 'polypeptide(L)'
;MSSGSATPGRRHRPALIALVVVAATACLALAWWQWDRYESSSGTAQNLGYALQWPAFAVAVLWAYRRFVVLEGDPDEQRKAANEASGPTEIPAGILPDRPSTPSASSLTGASSAGDDATLAEYNSYLADLDRSDTSEKSSEERPR
;
A
#
# COMPACT_ATOMS: atom_id res chain seq x y z
N MET A 1 -28.00 -28.88 22.13
CA MET A 1 -27.52 -27.66 22.84
C MET A 1 -26.13 -27.37 22.33
N SER A 2 -26.00 -26.45 21.36
CA SER A 2 -24.71 -26.05 20.79
C SER A 2 -23.94 -25.17 21.76
N SER A 3 -22.72 -25.55 22.11
CA SER A 3 -21.74 -24.62 22.69
C SER A 3 -20.71 -24.31 21.62
N GLY A 4 -20.85 -23.17 20.95
CA GLY A 4 -19.82 -22.60 20.09
C GLY A 4 -18.78 -21.89 20.96
N SER A 5 -17.61 -22.49 21.13
CA SER A 5 -16.46 -21.81 21.72
C SER A 5 -15.87 -20.84 20.70
N ALA A 6 -16.17 -19.54 20.85
CA ALA A 6 -15.48 -18.50 20.11
C ALA A 6 -14.04 -18.37 20.64
N THR A 7 -13.06 -18.83 19.86
CA THR A 7 -11.64 -18.60 20.14
C THR A 7 -11.37 -17.09 20.02
N PRO A 8 -10.93 -16.38 21.07
CA PRO A 8 -10.60 -14.97 20.97
C PRO A 8 -9.40 -14.81 20.02
N GLY A 9 -9.62 -14.14 18.89
CA GLY A 9 -8.57 -13.81 17.91
C GLY A 9 -7.40 -13.11 18.59
N ARG A 10 -6.20 -13.66 18.42
CA ARG A 10 -4.98 -13.18 19.10
C ARG A 10 -4.71 -11.73 18.72
N ARG A 11 -4.42 -10.93 19.75
CA ARG A 11 -4.05 -9.52 19.64
C ARG A 11 -2.64 -9.44 19.05
N HIS A 12 -2.51 -9.11 17.77
CA HIS A 12 -1.19 -8.93 17.12
C HIS A 12 -0.52 -7.59 17.48
N ARG A 13 -1.30 -6.63 18.01
CA ARG A 13 -0.83 -5.29 18.41
C ARG A 13 0.38 -5.28 19.36
N PRO A 14 0.39 -6.00 20.52
CA PRO A 14 1.55 -6.01 21.41
C PRO A 14 2.79 -6.64 20.77
N ALA A 15 2.63 -7.67 19.94
CA ALA A 15 3.75 -8.29 19.23
C ALA A 15 4.38 -7.32 18.23
N LEU A 16 3.56 -6.57 17.48
CA LEU A 16 4.04 -5.54 16.57
C LEU A 16 4.73 -4.38 17.29
N ILE A 17 4.19 -3.93 18.44
CA ILE A 17 4.85 -2.91 19.28
C ILE A 17 6.23 -3.39 19.72
N ALA A 18 6.32 -4.61 20.27
CA ALA A 18 7.59 -5.17 20.70
C ALA A 18 8.58 -5.26 19.53
N LEU A 19 8.13 -5.73 18.37
CA LEU A 19 8.94 -5.81 17.16
C LEU A 19 9.47 -4.43 16.73
N VAL A 20 8.62 -3.40 16.74
CA VAL A 20 8.97 -2.03 16.36
C VAL A 20 9.99 -1.43 17.32
N VAL A 21 9.81 -1.62 18.63
CA VAL A 21 10.75 -1.16 19.66
C VAL A 21 12.10 -1.86 19.51
N VAL A 22 12.11 -3.18 19.32
CA VAL A 22 13.35 -3.95 19.09
C VAL A 22 14.05 -3.48 17.82
N ALA A 23 13.33 -3.30 16.71
CA ALA A 23 13.90 -2.83 15.46
C ALA A 23 14.47 -1.41 15.58
N ALA A 24 13.75 -0.49 16.22
CA ALA A 24 14.19 0.89 16.44
C ALA A 24 15.45 0.95 17.32
N THR A 25 15.46 0.21 18.44
CA THR A 25 16.62 0.15 19.35
C THR A 25 17.83 -0.47 18.66
N ALA A 26 17.66 -1.53 17.86
CA ALA A 26 18.73 -2.11 17.06
C ALA A 26 19.32 -1.11 16.05
N CYS A 27 18.47 -0.35 15.35
CA CYS A 27 18.93 0.70 14.44
C CYS A 27 19.74 1.78 15.17
N LEU A 28 19.27 2.25 16.34
CA LEU A 28 20.00 3.26 17.11
C LEU A 28 21.32 2.72 17.68
N ALA A 29 21.38 1.45 18.09
CA ALA A 29 22.62 0.81 18.51
C ALA A 29 23.63 0.71 17.36
N LEU A 30 23.19 0.38 16.14
CA LEU A 30 24.03 0.39 14.95
C LEU A 30 24.50 1.79 14.58
N ALA A 31 23.63 2.80 14.70
CA ALA A 31 23.98 4.21 14.49
C ALA A 31 25.09 4.64 15.44
N TRP A 32 24.95 4.31 16.74
CA TRP A 32 25.93 4.59 17.77
C TRP A 32 27.29 3.94 17.45
N TRP A 33 27.27 2.67 17.07
CA TRP A 33 28.48 1.96 16.69
C TRP A 33 29.15 2.56 15.44
N GLN A 34 28.36 3.01 14.47
CA GLN A 34 28.89 3.67 13.27
C GLN A 34 29.46 5.06 13.55
N TRP A 35 28.88 5.80 14.50
CA TRP A 35 29.42 7.06 14.96
C TRP A 35 30.82 6.89 15.58
N ASP A 36 30.97 5.92 16.49
CA ASP A 36 32.27 5.57 17.09
C ASP A 36 33.31 5.16 16.02
N ARG A 37 32.86 4.42 15.00
CA ARG A 37 33.71 4.06 13.85
C ARG A 37 34.09 5.23 12.95
N TYR A 38 33.25 6.24 12.86
CA TYR A 38 33.56 7.47 12.13
C TYR A 38 34.59 8.34 12.88
N GLU A 39 34.54 8.37 14.21
CA GLU A 39 35.47 9.15 15.04
C GLU A 39 36.87 8.51 15.16
N SER A 40 36.97 7.21 14.86
CA SER A 40 38.23 6.47 14.79
C SER A 40 39.16 6.98 13.68
N SER A 41 40.47 6.72 13.80
CA SER A 41 41.51 7.13 12.82
C SER A 41 41.34 6.57 11.40
N SER A 42 40.47 5.57 11.23
CA SER A 42 40.06 5.00 9.93
C SER A 42 38.63 5.40 9.51
N GLY A 43 38.08 6.47 10.07
CA GLY A 43 36.74 6.96 9.77
C GLY A 43 36.61 7.45 8.32
N THR A 44 35.49 7.10 7.67
CA THR A 44 35.17 7.56 6.30
C THR A 44 33.84 8.30 6.28
N ALA A 45 33.63 9.14 5.26
CA ALA A 45 32.33 9.80 5.04
C ALA A 45 31.18 8.79 4.86
N GLN A 46 31.48 7.57 4.40
CA GLN A 46 30.49 6.50 4.28
C GLN A 46 30.01 6.01 5.66
N ASN A 47 30.90 5.90 6.66
CA ASN A 47 30.50 5.54 8.03
C ASN A 47 29.55 6.59 8.63
N LEU A 48 29.82 7.88 8.38
CA LEU A 48 28.93 8.97 8.79
C LEU A 48 27.57 8.86 8.11
N GLY A 49 27.55 8.55 6.80
CA GLY A 49 26.32 8.26 6.07
C GLY A 49 25.51 7.16 6.74
N TYR A 50 26.15 6.04 7.13
CA TYR A 50 25.46 4.98 7.86
C TYR A 50 25.01 5.38 9.26
N ALA A 51 25.83 6.15 10.01
CA ALA A 51 25.47 6.67 11.32
C ALA A 51 24.21 7.56 11.27
N LEU A 52 23.98 8.28 10.17
CA LEU A 52 22.77 9.08 9.94
C LEU A 52 21.63 8.30 9.28
N GLN A 53 21.94 7.29 8.47
CA GLN A 53 20.97 6.43 7.81
C GLN A 53 20.22 5.53 8.81
N TRP A 54 20.93 4.94 9.78
CA TRP A 54 20.29 4.04 10.75
C TRP A 54 19.21 4.74 11.62
N PRO A 55 19.41 5.97 12.14
CA PRO A 55 18.35 6.73 12.79
C PRO A 55 17.17 7.04 11.87
N ALA A 56 17.42 7.36 10.59
CA ALA A 56 16.34 7.58 9.62
C ALA A 56 15.46 6.33 9.47
N PHE A 57 16.07 5.14 9.46
CA PHE A 57 15.31 3.89 9.47
C PHE A 57 14.54 3.66 10.77
N ALA A 58 15.10 4.00 11.94
CA ALA A 58 14.36 3.93 13.20
C ALA A 58 13.08 4.78 13.15
N VAL A 59 13.17 6.01 12.63
CA VAL A 59 12.02 6.89 12.42
C VAL A 59 11.03 6.29 11.42
N ALA A 60 11.52 5.75 10.30
CA ALA A 60 10.67 5.12 9.29
C ALA A 60 9.87 3.92 9.86
N VAL A 61 10.49 3.09 10.71
CA VAL A 61 9.82 1.95 11.35
C VAL A 61 8.74 2.42 12.33
N LEU A 62 9.02 3.44 13.15
CA LEU A 62 8.02 4.05 14.04
C LEU A 62 6.87 4.67 13.25
N TRP A 63 7.18 5.35 12.15
CA TRP A 63 6.18 5.93 11.27
C TRP A 63 5.30 4.87 10.61
N ALA A 64 5.90 3.78 10.11
CA ALA A 64 5.17 2.65 9.54
C ALA A 64 4.23 2.01 10.56
N TYR A 65 4.68 1.83 11.81
CA TYR A 65 3.82 1.35 12.90
C TYR A 65 2.65 2.30 13.19
N ARG A 66 2.93 3.61 13.32
CA ARG A 66 1.87 4.62 13.49
C ARG A 66 0.86 4.55 12.35
N ARG A 67 1.35 4.51 11.10
CA ARG A 67 0.51 4.47 9.90
C ARG A 67 -0.34 3.20 9.85
N PHE A 68 0.25 2.05 10.19
CA PHE A 68 -0.43 0.77 10.29
C PHE A 68 -1.53 0.80 11.35
N VAL A 69 -1.25 1.34 12.54
CA VAL A 69 -2.25 1.49 13.60
C VAL A 69 -3.38 2.42 13.19
N VAL A 70 -3.10 3.51 12.48
CA VAL A 70 -4.14 4.42 11.95
C VAL A 70 -4.97 3.77 10.83
N LEU A 71 -4.38 2.88 10.03
CA LEU A 71 -5.08 2.15 8.97
C LEU A 71 -5.97 1.02 9.53
N GLU A 72 -5.53 0.35 10.60
CA GLU A 72 -6.32 -0.68 11.31
C GLU A 72 -7.23 -0.11 12.41
N GLY A 73 -6.98 1.15 12.80
CA GLY A 73 -7.77 1.92 13.76
C GLY A 73 -8.99 2.52 13.08
N ASP A 74 -10.06 2.64 13.84
CA ASP A 74 -11.40 3.13 13.47
C ASP A 74 -11.40 4.15 12.31
N PRO A 75 -12.32 4.05 11.31
CA PRO A 75 -12.46 5.05 10.24
C PRO A 75 -12.56 6.51 10.74
N ASP A 76 -12.99 6.73 11.99
CA ASP A 76 -12.98 8.05 12.64
C ASP A 76 -11.56 8.56 12.97
N GLU A 77 -10.61 7.69 13.31
CA GLU A 77 -9.20 8.07 13.48
C GLU A 77 -8.55 8.39 12.13
N GLN A 78 -8.94 7.68 11.05
CA GLN A 78 -8.53 8.04 9.69
C GLN A 78 -9.02 9.44 9.30
N ARG A 79 -10.28 9.78 9.61
CA ARG A 79 -10.86 11.10 9.32
C ARG A 79 -10.20 12.22 10.13
N LYS A 80 -9.83 11.98 11.39
CA LYS A 80 -9.07 12.94 12.20
C LYS A 80 -7.63 13.14 11.70
N ALA A 81 -6.90 12.05 11.44
CA ALA A 81 -5.53 12.12 10.93
C ALA A 81 -5.47 12.75 9.53
N ALA A 82 -6.46 12.49 8.67
CA ALA A 82 -6.58 13.13 7.37
C ALA A 82 -6.90 14.63 7.50
N ASN A 83 -7.79 15.03 8.42
CA ASN A 83 -8.11 16.45 8.66
C ASN A 83 -6.96 17.23 9.32
N GLU A 84 -6.11 16.60 10.14
CA GLU A 84 -4.91 17.27 10.69
C GLU A 84 -3.81 17.43 9.63
N ALA A 85 -3.68 16.48 8.70
CA ALA A 85 -2.67 16.52 7.64
C ALA A 85 -3.11 17.35 6.41
N SER A 86 -4.40 17.30 6.06
CA SER A 86 -5.03 18.15 5.06
C SER A 86 -5.60 19.38 5.75
N GLY A 87 -4.83 20.48 5.76
CA GLY A 87 -5.43 21.82 5.89
C GLY A 87 -6.55 22.02 4.85
N PRO A 88 -7.41 23.05 5.01
CA PRO A 88 -8.68 23.20 4.29
C PRO A 88 -8.52 22.95 2.78
N THR A 89 -8.82 21.73 2.34
CA THR A 89 -8.72 21.30 0.94
C THR A 89 -10.07 21.45 0.23
N GLU A 90 -11.07 22.00 0.92
CA GLU A 90 -12.27 22.52 0.28
C GLU A 90 -11.93 23.84 -0.41
N ILE A 91 -11.84 23.81 -1.73
CA ILE A 91 -11.86 25.01 -2.55
C ILE A 91 -13.25 25.65 -2.35
N PRO A 92 -13.35 26.88 -1.82
CA PRO A 92 -14.64 27.57 -1.66
C PRO A 92 -15.38 27.58 -2.99
N ALA A 93 -16.69 27.29 -2.96
CA ALA A 93 -17.55 27.11 -4.13
C ALA A 93 -17.74 28.35 -5.05
N GLY A 94 -16.85 29.35 -4.96
CA GLY A 94 -16.85 30.56 -5.78
C GLY A 94 -15.50 30.94 -6.37
N ILE A 95 -14.47 30.09 -6.27
CA ILE A 95 -13.12 30.38 -6.83
C ILE A 95 -12.91 29.76 -8.21
N LEU A 96 -13.75 28.79 -8.62
CA LEU A 96 -13.65 28.17 -9.95
C LEU A 96 -14.42 29.01 -10.98
N PRO A 97 -13.76 29.51 -12.04
CA PRO A 97 -14.46 30.08 -13.20
C PRO A 97 -15.37 29.03 -13.84
N ASP A 98 -16.56 29.43 -14.30
CA ASP A 98 -17.46 28.55 -15.06
C ASP A 98 -16.71 27.89 -16.22
N ARG A 99 -16.71 26.55 -16.26
CA ARG A 99 -16.04 25.79 -17.31
C ARG A 99 -16.73 26.11 -18.64
N PRO A 100 -16.03 26.69 -19.65
CA PRO A 100 -16.60 26.84 -20.97
C PRO A 100 -16.92 25.46 -21.56
N SER A 101 -18.10 25.32 -22.16
CA SER A 101 -18.61 24.11 -22.80
C SER A 101 -17.84 23.75 -24.07
N THR A 102 -16.54 23.48 -23.98
CA THR A 102 -15.80 22.85 -25.06
C THR A 102 -15.96 21.33 -24.97
N PRO A 103 -16.26 20.63 -26.08
CA PRO A 103 -16.39 19.18 -26.08
C PRO A 103 -15.09 18.54 -25.58
N SER A 104 -15.18 17.79 -24.48
CA SER A 104 -14.04 17.13 -23.85
C SER A 104 -13.55 15.95 -24.69
N ALA A 105 -12.29 15.53 -24.51
CA ALA A 105 -11.69 14.37 -25.18
C ALA A 105 -12.56 13.10 -25.12
N SER A 106 -13.36 12.91 -24.07
CA SER A 106 -14.33 11.80 -23.93
C SER A 106 -15.47 11.81 -24.96
N SER A 107 -15.75 12.93 -25.61
CA SER A 107 -16.74 13.00 -26.70
C SER A 107 -16.18 12.54 -28.06
N LEU A 108 -14.85 12.43 -28.19
CA LEU A 108 -14.17 11.90 -29.38
C LEU A 108 -14.08 10.36 -29.37
N THR A 109 -14.16 9.72 -28.21
CA THR A 109 -14.17 8.25 -28.05
C THR A 109 -15.49 7.57 -28.46
N GLY A 110 -16.53 8.34 -28.80
CA GLY A 110 -17.77 7.80 -29.38
C GLY A 110 -17.67 7.46 -30.87
N ALA A 111 -16.51 7.68 -31.49
CA ALA A 111 -16.25 7.41 -32.90
C ALA A 111 -15.34 6.19 -33.13
N SER A 112 -15.28 5.25 -32.19
CA SER A 112 -14.74 3.92 -32.48
C SER A 112 -15.58 3.31 -33.61
N SER A 113 -14.94 2.96 -34.72
CA SER A 113 -15.66 2.44 -35.88
C SER A 113 -16.22 1.06 -35.55
N ALA A 114 -17.42 0.73 -36.03
CA ALA A 114 -18.10 -0.55 -35.76
C ALA A 114 -17.26 -1.81 -36.10
N GLY A 115 -16.16 -1.66 -36.85
CA GLY A 115 -15.18 -2.72 -37.10
C GLY A 115 -14.26 -3.03 -35.92
N ASP A 116 -13.87 -2.03 -35.12
CA ASP A 116 -13.01 -2.24 -33.93
C ASP A 116 -13.77 -3.03 -32.85
N ASP A 117 -15.07 -2.76 -32.71
CA ASP A 117 -15.96 -3.48 -31.80
C ASP A 117 -16.14 -4.95 -32.20
N ALA A 118 -16.17 -5.23 -33.51
CA ALA A 118 -16.29 -6.60 -34.03
C ALA A 118 -15.03 -7.43 -33.76
N THR A 119 -13.84 -6.86 -33.96
CA THR A 119 -12.56 -7.54 -33.68
C THR A 119 -12.37 -7.79 -32.18
N LEU A 120 -12.77 -6.86 -31.32
CA LEU A 120 -12.72 -7.04 -29.87
C LEU A 120 -13.67 -8.14 -29.39
N ALA A 121 -14.86 -8.25 -29.98
CA ALA A 121 -15.82 -9.31 -29.65
C ALA A 121 -15.27 -10.70 -29.99
N GLU A 122 -14.63 -10.86 -31.14
CA GLU A 122 -14.00 -12.12 -31.55
C GLU A 122 -12.84 -12.49 -30.61
N TYR A 123 -12.00 -11.53 -30.25
CA TYR A 123 -10.89 -11.76 -29.30
C TYR A 123 -11.38 -12.18 -27.90
N ASN A 124 -12.41 -11.49 -27.38
CA ASN A 124 -13.01 -11.84 -26.09
C ASN A 124 -13.65 -13.24 -26.11
N SER A 125 -14.24 -13.64 -27.25
CA SER A 125 -14.80 -14.98 -27.42
C SER A 125 -13.72 -16.07 -27.40
N TYR A 126 -12.58 -15.80 -28.04
CA TYR A 126 -11.43 -16.71 -28.05
C TYR A 126 -10.83 -16.90 -26.64
N LEU A 127 -10.69 -15.80 -25.88
CA LEU A 127 -10.22 -15.88 -24.49
C LEU A 127 -11.15 -16.70 -23.60
N ALA A 128 -12.47 -16.57 -23.79
CA ALA A 128 -13.46 -17.32 -23.03
C ALA A 128 -13.43 -18.83 -23.33
N ASP A 129 -13.13 -19.22 -24.57
CA ASP A 129 -12.98 -20.63 -24.95
C ASP A 129 -11.68 -21.24 -24.42
N LEU A 130 -10.59 -20.46 -24.36
CA LEU A 130 -9.34 -20.89 -23.74
C LEU A 130 -9.52 -21.14 -22.23
N ASP A 131 -10.17 -20.22 -21.52
CA ASP A 131 -10.45 -20.34 -20.08
C ASP A 131 -11.32 -21.58 -19.77
N ARG A 132 -12.31 -21.86 -20.63
CA ARG A 132 -13.16 -23.06 -20.52
C ARG A 132 -12.36 -24.34 -20.74
N SER A 133 -11.41 -24.33 -21.67
CA SER A 133 -10.54 -25.48 -21.97
C SER A 133 -9.56 -25.75 -20.81
N ASP A 134 -8.90 -24.70 -20.30
CA ASP A 134 -8.02 -24.77 -19.12
C ASP A 134 -8.76 -25.30 -17.87
N THR A 135 -10.00 -24.84 -17.66
CA THR A 135 -10.84 -25.29 -16.54
C THR A 135 -11.26 -26.76 -16.70
N SER A 136 -11.55 -27.19 -17.92
CA SER A 136 -11.90 -28.59 -18.24
C SER A 136 -10.69 -29.54 -18.10
N GLU A 137 -9.50 -29.09 -18.49
CA GLU A 137 -8.24 -29.82 -18.27
C GLU A 137 -7.94 -29.97 -16.78
N LYS A 138 -7.97 -28.86 -16.00
CA LYS A 138 -7.79 -28.92 -14.54
C LYS A 138 -8.80 -29.83 -13.84
N SER A 139 -10.08 -29.77 -14.23
CA SER A 139 -11.13 -30.63 -13.67
C SER A 139 -10.97 -32.11 -14.03
N SER A 140 -10.32 -32.40 -15.16
CA SER A 140 -10.01 -33.77 -15.58
C SER A 140 -8.79 -34.35 -14.88
N GLU A 141 -7.79 -33.50 -14.58
CA GLU A 141 -6.58 -33.85 -13.83
C GLU A 141 -6.87 -34.06 -12.33
N GLU A 142 -7.81 -33.29 -11.75
CA GLU A 142 -8.16 -33.34 -10.31
C GLU A 142 -9.16 -34.46 -9.96
N ARG A 143 -9.39 -35.40 -10.89
CA ARG A 143 -10.21 -36.60 -10.66
C ARG A 143 -9.31 -37.84 -10.50
N PRO A 144 -8.66 -38.03 -9.34
CA PRO A 144 -7.89 -39.24 -9.05
C PRO A 144 -8.82 -40.45 -8.95
N ARG A 145 -8.37 -41.60 -9.48
CA ARG A 145 -8.92 -42.92 -9.09
C ARG A 145 -8.36 -43.33 -7.74
#